data_AF-A0A4D4JNE7-F1
#
_entry.id   AF-A0A4D4JNE7-F1
#
_cell.length_a   1.000
_cell.length_b   1.000
_cell.length_c   1.000
_cell.angle_alpha   90.00
_cell.angle_beta   90.00
_cell.angle_gamma   90.00
#
_symmetry.space_group_name_H-M   'P 1'
#
loop_
_entity.id
_entity.type
_entity.pdbx_description
1 polymer ?
#
loop_
_entity_poly.entity_id
_entity_poly.type
_entity_poly.pdbx_seq_one_letter_code
_entity_poly.pdbx_strand_id
1 'polypeptide(L)'
;MKHDCPYCGAALGWRLVTSKPLPGERKILPQRAVPVCPACQGALATNIHWSEGVLGCAAALLAFLLQQLLSGAVQPGSGFFMLMGAVMAAMVALAVFFHFRYWRHWQRYKPYVSP
;
A
#
# COMPACT_ATOMS: atom_id res chain seq x y z
N MET A 1 -5.87 -4.75 -8.23
CA MET A 1 -6.74 -3.87 -7.41
C MET A 1 -7.53 -3.01 -8.33
N LYS A 2 -8.79 -2.76 -7.97
CA LYS A 2 -9.63 -1.80 -8.67
C LYS A 2 -9.39 -0.42 -8.07
N HIS A 3 -9.13 0.54 -8.92
CA HIS A 3 -8.88 1.93 -8.55
C HIS A 3 -10.05 2.79 -8.98
N ASP A 4 -11.27 2.32 -8.76
CA ASP A 4 -12.47 3.03 -9.19
C ASP A 4 -13.04 3.86 -8.04
N CYS A 5 -13.67 4.99 -8.36
CA CYS A 5 -14.37 5.80 -7.38
C CYS A 5 -15.64 5.06 -6.90
N PRO A 6 -15.85 4.86 -5.59
CA PRO A 6 -17.05 4.19 -5.07
C PRO A 6 -18.34 4.98 -5.27
N TYR A 7 -18.26 6.28 -5.59
CA TYR A 7 -19.45 7.12 -5.81
C TYR A 7 -19.89 7.15 -7.27
N CYS A 8 -18.95 7.38 -8.20
CA CYS A 8 -19.26 7.63 -9.61
C CYS A 8 -18.66 6.59 -10.57
N GLY A 9 -17.90 5.61 -10.08
CA GLY A 9 -17.28 4.56 -10.91
C GLY A 9 -16.10 5.02 -11.77
N ALA A 10 -15.69 6.30 -11.70
CA ALA A 10 -14.57 6.81 -12.48
C ALA A 10 -13.24 6.13 -12.08
N ALA A 11 -12.41 5.77 -13.07
CA ALA A 11 -11.09 5.20 -12.82
C ALA A 11 -10.10 6.27 -12.30
N LEU A 12 -9.50 6.01 -11.14
CA LEU A 12 -8.60 6.89 -10.37
C LEU A 12 -7.13 6.48 -10.43
N GLY A 13 -6.76 5.47 -11.23
CA GLY A 13 -5.45 4.79 -11.17
C GLY A 13 -4.20 5.68 -11.07
N TRP A 14 -4.14 6.80 -11.81
CA TRP A 14 -3.02 7.75 -11.78
C TRP A 14 -3.44 9.21 -11.57
N ARG A 15 -4.75 9.46 -11.39
CA ARG A 15 -5.28 10.82 -11.30
C ARG A 15 -5.06 11.31 -9.88
N LEU A 16 -4.09 12.23 -9.73
CA LEU A 16 -3.80 12.94 -8.50
C LEU A 16 -5.11 13.41 -7.86
N VAL A 17 -5.37 12.83 -6.71
CA VAL A 17 -6.59 12.99 -5.97
C VAL A 17 -6.53 14.41 -5.40
N THR A 18 -7.31 15.33 -5.96
CA THR A 18 -7.55 16.64 -5.35
C THR A 18 -7.87 16.42 -3.87
N SER A 19 -7.34 17.24 -2.97
CA SER A 19 -7.56 17.06 -1.53
C SER A 19 -8.40 18.21 -0.99
N LYS A 20 -9.27 17.92 -0.03
CA LYS A 20 -10.03 18.94 0.70
C LYS A 20 -9.70 18.89 2.19
N PRO A 21 -9.69 20.04 2.89
CA PRO A 21 -9.57 20.05 4.34
C PRO A 21 -10.74 19.27 4.97
N LEU A 22 -10.46 18.64 6.10
CA LEU A 22 -11.49 17.99 6.92
C LEU A 22 -12.50 19.02 7.48
N PRO A 23 -13.76 18.63 7.76
CA PRO A 23 -14.72 19.50 8.43
C PRO A 23 -14.13 20.01 9.76
N GLY A 24 -14.13 21.34 9.95
CA GLY A 24 -13.54 21.98 11.14
C GLY A 24 -12.07 22.40 11.00
N GLU A 25 -11.40 22.06 9.88
CA GLU A 25 -10.04 22.50 9.63
C GLU A 25 -9.95 23.81 8.84
N ARG A 26 -8.80 24.48 8.98
CA ARG A 26 -8.47 25.67 8.21
C ARG A 26 -8.31 25.34 6.72
N LYS A 27 -8.78 26.25 5.86
CA LYS A 27 -8.71 26.10 4.39
C LYS A 27 -7.28 26.11 3.84
N ILE A 28 -6.36 26.80 4.53
CA ILE A 28 -4.96 26.98 4.12
C ILE A 28 -4.08 26.20 5.09
N LEU A 29 -3.23 25.30 4.56
CA LEU A 29 -2.38 24.38 5.32
C LEU A 29 -3.14 23.57 6.40
N PRO A 30 -4.20 22.83 6.04
CA PRO A 30 -4.90 21.95 6.98
C PRO A 30 -3.93 20.94 7.62
N GLN A 31 -4.16 20.58 8.87
CA GLN A 31 -3.42 19.50 9.53
C GLN A 31 -3.79 18.13 8.96
N ARG A 32 -5.03 17.99 8.46
CA ARG A 32 -5.56 16.79 7.84
C ARG A 32 -6.39 17.17 6.61
N ALA A 33 -6.00 16.59 5.48
CA ALA A 33 -6.74 16.68 4.24
C ALA A 33 -7.19 15.29 3.81
N VAL A 34 -8.38 15.19 3.23
CA VAL A 34 -8.92 13.95 2.68
C VAL A 34 -8.83 13.98 1.15
N PRO A 35 -8.44 12.87 0.52
CA PRO A 35 -8.49 12.74 -0.93
C PRO A 35 -9.95 12.82 -1.41
N VAL A 36 -10.22 13.56 -2.48
CA VAL A 36 -11.51 13.61 -3.18
C VAL A 36 -11.40 13.21 -4.65
N CYS A 37 -12.42 12.52 -5.15
CA CYS A 37 -12.53 12.15 -6.56
C CYS A 37 -12.52 13.42 -7.45
N PRO A 38 -11.67 13.51 -8.48
CA PRO A 38 -11.64 14.68 -9.36
C PRO A 38 -12.93 14.83 -10.19
N ALA A 39 -13.67 13.75 -10.43
CA ALA A 39 -14.89 13.78 -11.25
C ALA A 39 -16.14 14.19 -10.43
N CYS A 40 -16.36 13.58 -9.26
CA CYS A 40 -17.58 13.79 -8.47
C CYS A 40 -17.34 14.52 -7.14
N GLN A 41 -16.09 14.88 -6.82
CA GLN A 41 -15.69 15.56 -5.56
C GLN A 41 -16.05 14.78 -4.27
N GLY A 42 -16.39 13.49 -4.40
CA GLY A 42 -16.68 12.60 -3.27
C GLY A 42 -15.41 12.31 -2.45
N ALA A 43 -15.53 12.35 -1.12
CA ALA A 43 -14.41 12.12 -0.20
C ALA A 43 -14.07 10.64 -0.10
N LEU A 44 -12.78 10.32 -0.23
CA LEU A 44 -12.27 8.97 -0.32
C LEU A 44 -11.41 8.65 0.90
N ALA A 45 -11.48 7.40 1.34
CA ALA A 45 -10.52 6.81 2.26
C ALA A 45 -9.82 5.64 1.56
N THR A 46 -8.58 5.37 1.96
CA THR A 46 -7.87 4.16 1.52
C THR A 46 -8.46 2.93 2.20
N ASN A 47 -8.70 1.89 1.42
CA ASN A 47 -9.16 0.60 1.89
C ASN A 47 -8.00 -0.40 1.80
N ILE A 48 -7.16 -0.40 2.83
CA ILE A 48 -5.96 -1.24 2.91
C ILE A 48 -6.38 -2.67 3.21
N HIS A 49 -5.94 -3.63 2.39
CA HIS A 49 -6.17 -5.04 2.66
C HIS A 49 -5.13 -5.57 3.66
N TRP A 50 -5.52 -6.45 4.59
CA TRP A 50 -4.61 -7.00 5.63
C TRP A 50 -3.35 -7.66 5.05
N SER A 51 -3.46 -8.26 3.86
CA SER A 51 -2.32 -8.91 3.19
C SER A 51 -1.27 -7.93 2.66
N GLU A 52 -1.61 -6.63 2.51
CA GLU A 52 -0.61 -5.59 2.25
C GLU A 52 0.32 -5.42 3.45
N GLY A 53 -0.20 -5.54 4.68
CA GLY A 53 0.61 -5.56 5.90
C GLY A 53 1.53 -6.78 5.95
N VAL A 54 1.05 -7.96 5.56
CA VAL A 54 1.86 -9.19 5.51
C VAL A 54 3.04 -9.05 4.53
N LEU A 55 2.79 -8.53 3.33
CA LEU A 55 3.86 -8.26 2.36
C LEU A 55 4.80 -7.15 2.83
N GLY A 56 4.28 -6.14 3.55
CA GLY A 56 5.09 -5.12 4.21
C GLY A 56 6.06 -5.71 5.22
N CYS A 57 5.62 -6.65 6.06
CA CYS A 57 6.49 -7.35 7.01
C CYS A 57 7.58 -8.17 6.30
N ALA A 58 7.23 -8.88 5.23
CA ALA A 58 8.20 -9.65 4.46
C ALA A 58 9.24 -8.74 3.77
N ALA A 59 8.81 -7.60 3.23
CA ALA A 59 9.69 -6.58 2.68
C ALA A 59 10.62 -5.97 3.74
N ALA A 60 10.12 -5.73 4.95
CA ALA A 60 10.94 -5.26 6.08
C ALA A 60 12.00 -6.30 6.49
N LEU A 61 11.66 -7.59 6.51
CA LEU A 61 12.62 -8.66 6.77
C LEU A 61 13.70 -8.69 5.69
N LEU A 62 13.33 -8.60 4.41
CA LEU A 62 14.29 -8.55 3.31
C LEU A 62 15.21 -7.32 3.42
N ALA A 63 14.66 -6.14 3.73
CA ALA A 63 15.43 -4.93 3.94
C ALA A 63 16.41 -5.06 5.12
N PHE A 64 15.99 -5.68 6.21
CA PHE A 64 16.86 -5.97 7.35
C PHE A 64 18.02 -6.88 6.96
N LEU A 65 17.75 -7.98 6.24
CA LEU A 65 18.81 -8.88 5.78
C LEU A 65 19.78 -8.18 4.83
N LEU A 66 19.28 -7.36 3.89
CA LEU A 66 20.13 -6.52 3.03
C LEU A 66 21.00 -5.57 3.84
N GLN A 67 20.45 -4.95 4.88
CA GLN A 67 21.20 -4.05 5.76
C GLN A 67 22.34 -4.76 6.49
N GLN A 68 22.13 -6.01 6.96
CA GLN A 68 23.19 -6.81 7.59
C GLN A 68 24.33 -7.16 6.62
N LEU A 69 23.99 -7.39 5.34
CA LEU A 69 24.97 -7.63 4.30
C LEU A 69 25.78 -6.35 3.99
N LEU A 70 25.11 -5.21 3.86
CA LEU A 70 25.73 -3.93 3.53
C LEU A 70 26.56 -3.35 4.68
N SER A 71 26.17 -3.60 5.92
CA SER A 71 26.90 -3.12 7.10
C SER A 71 28.22 -3.88 7.34
N GLY A 72 28.40 -5.03 6.68
CA GLY A 72 29.53 -5.94 6.95
C GLY A 72 29.47 -6.58 8.35
N ALA A 73 28.35 -6.43 9.08
CA ALA A 73 28.17 -6.98 10.42
C ALA A 73 28.15 -8.52 10.41
N VAL A 74 27.81 -9.12 9.27
CA VAL A 74 27.75 -10.58 9.07
C VAL A 74 28.63 -10.95 7.88
N GLN A 75 29.54 -11.92 8.08
CA GLN A 75 30.23 -12.58 6.97
C GLN A 75 29.23 -13.50 6.25
N PRO A 76 28.83 -13.19 4.99
CA PRO A 76 27.76 -13.92 4.34
C PRO A 76 28.25 -15.31 3.89
N GLY A 77 27.81 -16.36 4.58
CA GLY A 77 28.00 -17.74 4.17
C GLY A 77 26.93 -18.20 3.16
N SER A 78 27.10 -19.40 2.60
CA SER A 78 26.12 -19.99 1.65
C SER A 78 24.70 -20.08 2.24
N GLY A 79 24.58 -20.35 3.54
CA GLY A 79 23.29 -20.37 4.25
C GLY A 79 22.57 -19.01 4.27
N PHE A 80 23.32 -17.90 4.31
CA PHE A 80 22.75 -16.56 4.27
C PHE A 80 22.14 -16.26 2.90
N PHE A 81 22.85 -16.59 1.82
CA PHE A 81 22.33 -16.43 0.45
C PHE A 81 21.14 -17.35 0.17
N MET A 82 21.15 -18.59 0.68
CA MET A 82 19.99 -19.48 0.61
C MET A 82 18.78 -18.90 1.34
N LEU A 83 18.96 -18.35 2.54
CA LEU A 83 17.88 -17.69 3.29
C LEU A 83 17.33 -16.48 2.52
N MET A 84 18.20 -15.62 2.01
CA MET A 84 17.80 -14.47 1.19
C MET A 84 17.00 -14.89 -0.05
N GLY A 85 17.49 -15.89 -0.77
CA GLY A 85 16.78 -16.46 -1.93
C GLY A 85 15.42 -17.03 -1.54
N ALA A 86 15.32 -17.76 -0.43
CA ALA A 86 14.08 -18.31 0.09
C ALA A 86 13.07 -17.22 0.46
N VAL A 87 13.52 -16.16 1.15
CA VAL A 87 12.68 -15.00 1.50
C VAL A 87 12.15 -14.32 0.24
N MET A 88 13.01 -14.04 -0.75
CA MET A 88 12.57 -13.45 -2.02
C MET A 88 11.56 -14.34 -2.76
N ALA A 89 11.83 -15.64 -2.87
CA ALA A 89 10.93 -16.58 -3.52
C ALA A 89 9.56 -16.65 -2.82
N ALA A 90 9.55 -16.71 -1.49
CA ALA A 90 8.33 -16.70 -0.69
C ALA A 90 7.55 -15.39 -0.88
N MET A 91 8.23 -14.24 -0.89
CA MET A 91 7.59 -12.94 -1.14
C MET A 91 6.91 -12.89 -2.51
N VAL A 92 7.59 -13.33 -3.56
CA VAL A 92 7.02 -13.37 -4.92
C VAL A 92 5.81 -14.30 -4.95
N ALA A 93 5.92 -15.50 -4.39
CA ALA A 93 4.82 -16.46 -4.33
C ALA A 93 3.60 -15.90 -3.57
N LEU A 94 3.82 -15.26 -2.41
CA LEU A 94 2.76 -14.61 -1.64
C LEU A 94 2.13 -13.44 -2.41
N ALA A 95 2.94 -12.61 -3.08
CA ALA A 95 2.43 -11.49 -3.87
C ALA A 95 1.56 -11.97 -5.02
N VAL A 96 1.99 -13.01 -5.75
CA VAL A 96 1.23 -13.66 -6.81
C VAL A 96 -0.08 -14.24 -6.26
N PHE A 97 0.00 -15.01 -5.16
CA PHE A 97 -1.16 -15.60 -4.52
C PHE A 97 -2.17 -14.53 -4.10
N PHE A 98 -1.74 -13.50 -3.36
CA PHE A 98 -2.62 -12.43 -2.90
C PHE A 98 -3.18 -11.62 -4.07
N HIS A 99 -2.39 -11.42 -5.14
CA HIS A 99 -2.85 -10.74 -6.33
C HIS A 99 -4.06 -11.44 -6.95
N PHE A 100 -3.92 -12.72 -7.28
CA PHE A 100 -4.96 -13.48 -7.94
C PHE A 100 -6.13 -13.81 -7.01
N ARG A 101 -5.86 -14.09 -5.73
CA ARG A 101 -6.89 -14.54 -4.79
C ARG A 101 -7.75 -13.41 -4.23
N TYR A 102 -7.16 -12.23 -4.01
CA TYR A 102 -7.82 -11.12 -3.32
C TYR A 102 -7.73 -9.80 -4.08
N TRP A 103 -6.52 -9.35 -4.41
CA TRP A 103 -6.31 -7.98 -4.87
C TRP A 103 -6.92 -7.68 -6.23
N ARG A 104 -7.07 -8.67 -7.11
CA ARG A 104 -7.70 -8.46 -8.43
C ARG A 104 -9.09 -7.85 -8.32
N HIS A 105 -9.86 -8.24 -7.31
CA HIS A 105 -11.24 -7.79 -7.10
C HIS A 105 -11.39 -6.77 -5.98
N TRP A 106 -10.34 -6.57 -5.17
CA TRP A 106 -10.35 -5.63 -4.06
C TRP A 106 -10.45 -4.17 -4.54
N GLN A 107 -11.36 -3.41 -3.92
CA GLN A 107 -11.51 -1.98 -4.14
C GLN A 107 -10.52 -1.21 -3.27
N ARG A 108 -9.65 -0.41 -3.91
CA ARG A 108 -8.62 0.37 -3.21
C ARG A 108 -9.19 1.54 -2.40
N TYR A 109 -10.35 2.05 -2.81
CA TYR A 109 -10.99 3.21 -2.19
C TYR A 109 -12.33 2.83 -1.57
N LYS A 110 -12.65 3.46 -0.44
CA LYS A 110 -13.97 3.40 0.20
C LYS A 110 -14.48 4.82 0.50
N PRO A 111 -15.80 5.01 0.67
CA PRO A 111 -16.35 6.27 1.15
C PRO A 111 -15.65 6.74 2.43
N TYR A 112 -15.28 8.02 2.50
CA TYR A 112 -14.76 8.60 3.72
C TYR A 112 -15.89 8.76 4.74
N VAL A 113 -15.70 8.21 5.95
CA VAL A 113 -16.59 8.40 7.10
C VAL A 113 -15.75 9.09 8.17
N SER A 114 -16.23 10.23 8.67
CA SER A 114 -15.56 10.90 9.78
C SER A 114 -15.60 9.99 11.02
N PRO A 115 -14.47 9.82 11.73
CA PRO A 115 -14.46 9.12 13.02
C PRO A 115 -15.31 9.85 14.07
#